data_AF-A0A538PXD9-F1
#
_entry.id   AF-A0A538PXD9-F1
#
_cell.length_a   1.000
_cell.length_b   1.000
_cell.length_c   1.000
_cell.angle_alpha   90.00
_cell.angle_beta   90.00
_cell.angle_gamma   90.00
#
_symmetry.space_group_name_H-M   'P 1'
#
loop_
_entity.id
_entity.type
_entity.pdbx_description
1 polymer ?
#
loop_
_entity_poly.entity_id
_entity_poly.type
_entity_poly.pdbx_seq_one_letter_code
_entity_poly.pdbx_strand_id
1 'polypeptide(L)' 'MTAGQRLIEQGRQQGGQWLLLLLLRQRFSKDVDARIEQRVAAATFEQIKVLCTRVVSAATLADVFAD' A
#
# COMPACT_ATOMS: atom_id res chain seq x y z
N MET A 1 -22.52 -8.86 8.16
CA MET A 1 -22.02 -7.57 7.66
C MET A 1 -23.05 -6.97 6.70
N THR A 2 -23.51 -5.75 6.92
CA THR A 2 -24.48 -5.09 6.03
C THR A 2 -23.81 -4.61 4.74
N ALA A 3 -24.60 -4.29 3.71
CA ALA A 3 -24.06 -3.71 2.46
C ALA A 3 -23.28 -2.40 2.73
N GLY A 4 -23.76 -1.55 3.65
CA GLY A 4 -23.07 -0.32 4.04
C GLY A 4 -21.73 -0.57 4.72
N GLN A 5 -21.63 -1.57 5.60
CA GLN A 5 -20.35 -1.94 6.23
C GLN A 5 -19.31 -2.40 5.20
N ARG A 6 -19.73 -3.17 4.19
CA ARG A 6 -18.85 -3.58 3.08
C ARG A 6 -18.29 -2.39 2.30
N LEU A 7 -19.13 -1.39 2.01
CA LEU A 7 -18.70 -0.19 1.28
C LEU A 7 -17.68 0.63 2.08
N ILE A 8 -17.89 0.78 3.40
CA ILE A 8 -16.95 1.47 4.28
C ILE A 8 -15.60 0.75 4.32
N GLU A 9 -15.61 -0.59 4.47
CA GLU A 9 -14.40 -1.42 4.48
C GLU A 9 -13.61 -1.28 3.17
N GLN A 10 -14.31 -1.36 2.04
CA GLN A 10 -13.73 -1.18 0.71
C GLN A 10 -13.12 0.21 0.52
N GLY A 11 -13.83 1.27 0.92
CA GLY A 11 -13.32 2.63 0.86
C GLY A 11 -12.07 2.83 1.71
N ARG A 12 -12.03 2.23 2.90
CA ARG A 12 -10.86 2.28 3.79
C ARG A 12 -9.65 1.55 3.17
N GLN A 13 -9.88 0.40 2.54
CA GLN A 13 -8.84 -0.33 1.84
C GLN A 13 -8.31 0.48 0.64
N GLN A 14 -9.18 0.99 -0.23
CA GLN A 14 -8.79 1.79 -1.40
C GLN A 14 -8.01 3.05 -1.00
N GLY A 15 -8.46 3.76 0.04
CA GLY A 15 -7.75 4.92 0.58
C GLY A 15 -6.35 4.55 1.11
N GLY A 16 -6.22 3.40 1.78
CA GLY A 16 -4.94 2.88 2.22
C GLY A 16 -3.99 2.54 1.06
N GLN A 17 -4.51 1.90 0.00
CA GLN A 17 -3.73 1.56 -1.19
C GLN A 17 -3.21 2.83 -1.89
N TRP A 18 -4.07 3.83 -2.04
CA TRP A 18 -3.69 5.12 -2.62
C TRP A 18 -2.60 5.82 -1.80
N LEU A 19 -2.76 5.87 -0.46
CA LEU A 19 -1.78 6.52 0.42
C LEU A 19 -0.43 5.79 0.38
N LEU A 20 -0.43 4.46 0.40
CA LEU A 20 0.80 3.68 0.31
C LEU A 20 1.53 3.96 -1.00
N LEU A 21 0.81 4.00 -2.13
CA LEU A 21 1.41 4.30 -3.42
C LEU A 21 2.01 5.71 -3.47
N LEU A 22 1.34 6.70 -2.86
CA LEU A 22 1.86 8.05 -2.73
C LEU A 22 3.18 8.09 -1.95
N LEU A 23 3.25 7.40 -0.81
CA LEU A 23 4.47 7.34 0.02
C LEU A 23 5.62 6.65 -0.72
N LEU A 24 5.33 5.54 -1.41
CA LEU A 24 6.32 4.83 -2.22
C LEU A 24 6.88 5.73 -3.32
N ARG A 25 6.03 6.45 -4.05
CA ARG A 25 6.46 7.39 -5.09
C ARG A 25 7.22 8.58 -4.53
N GLN A 26 6.87 9.07 -3.34
CA GLN A 26 7.65 10.15 -2.71
C GLN A 26 9.06 9.70 -2.32
N ARG A 27 9.21 8.47 -1.81
CA ARG A 27 10.49 8.01 -1.27
C ARG A 27 11.39 7.33 -2.30
N PHE A 28 10.81 6.53 -3.19
CA PHE A 28 11.53 5.70 -4.16
C PHE A 28 11.31 6.16 -5.62
N SER A 29 10.45 7.16 -5.84
CA SER A 29 10.26 7.85 -7.12
C SER A 29 10.21 6.89 -8.33
N LYS A 30 11.24 6.94 -9.19
CA LYS A 30 11.33 6.25 -10.49
C LYS A 30 11.32 4.72 -10.37
N ASP A 31 11.57 4.18 -9.18
CA ASP A 31 11.60 2.73 -8.95
C ASP A 31 10.19 2.14 -8.74
N VAL A 32 9.17 2.99 -8.57
CA VAL A 32 7.77 2.56 -8.50
C VAL A 32 7.24 2.36 -9.92
N ASP A 33 7.21 1.11 -10.35
CA ASP A 33 6.68 0.70 -11.65
C ASP A 33 5.25 0.14 -11.56
N ALA A 34 4.70 -0.26 -12.72
CA ALA A 34 3.37 -0.84 -12.83
C ALA A 34 3.20 -2.15 -12.02
N ARG A 35 4.28 -2.90 -11.77
CA ARG A 35 4.25 -4.13 -10.96
C ARG A 35 4.05 -3.79 -9.49
N ILE A 36 4.73 -2.75 -9.01
CA ILE A 36 4.56 -2.24 -7.64
C ILE A 36 3.15 -1.68 -7.45
N GLU A 37 2.64 -0.95 -8.43
CA GLU A 37 1.26 -0.45 -8.43
C GLU A 37 0.23 -1.58 -8.31
N GLN A 38 0.38 -2.65 -9.11
CA GLN A 38 -0.47 -3.84 -9.01
C GLN A 38 -0.36 -4.52 -7.65
N ARG A 39 0.85 -4.62 -7.09
CA ARG A 39 1.07 -5.25 -5.79
C ARG A 39 0.41 -4.46 -4.67
N VAL A 40 0.45 -3.13 -4.72
CA VAL A 40 -0.26 -2.26 -3.78
C VAL A 40 -1.78 -2.37 -3.95
N ALA A 41 -2.29 -2.42 -5.18
CA ALA A 41 -3.72 -2.60 -5.46
C ALA A 41 -4.27 -3.95 -4.97
N ALA A 42 -3.45 -4.99 -4.94
CA ALA A 42 -3.81 -6.30 -4.40
C ALA A 42 -3.63 -6.42 -2.87
N ALA A 43 -2.96 -5.45 -2.23
CA ALA A 43 -2.67 -5.52 -0.80
C ALA A 43 -3.94 -5.35 0.04
N THR A 44 -4.06 -6.20 1.06
CA THR A 44 -5.10 -6.11 2.09
C THR A 44 -4.82 -4.96 3.05
N PHE A 45 -5.84 -4.51 3.79
CA PHE A 45 -5.68 -3.41 4.75
C PHE A 45 -4.59 -3.67 5.81
N GLU A 46 -4.47 -4.90 6.31
CA GLU A 46 -3.43 -5.26 7.27
C GLU A 46 -2.03 -5.25 6.66
N GLN A 47 -1.87 -5.75 5.42
CA GLN A 47 -0.62 -5.64 4.69
C GLN A 47 -0.24 -4.18 4.42
N ILE A 48 -1.20 -3.33 4.08
CA ILE A 48 -0.97 -1.89 3.86
C ILE A 48 -0.39 -1.24 5.12
N LYS A 49 -0.91 -1.56 6.31
CA LYS A 49 -0.37 -1.02 7.57
C LYS A 49 1.11 -1.39 7.76
N VAL A 50 1.46 -2.66 7.55
CA VAL A 50 2.84 -3.15 7.66
C VAL A 50 3.74 -2.46 6.63
N LEU A 51 3.29 -2.38 5.38
CA LEU A 51 4.01 -1.73 4.29
C LEU A 51 4.23 -0.24 4.59
N CYS A 52 3.21 0.48 5.08
CA CYS A 52 3.35 1.89 5.48
C CYS A 52 4.44 2.09 6.54
N THR A 53 4.52 1.22 7.55
CA THR A 53 5.59 1.28 8.56
C THR A 53 6.97 1.02 7.93
N ARG A 54 7.07 0.01 7.06
CA ARG A 54 8.33 -0.32 6.36
C ARG A 54 8.76 0.78 5.40
N VAL A 55 7.83 1.46 4.73
CA VAL A 55 8.13 2.59 3.83
C VAL A 55 8.81 3.74 4.55
N VAL A 56 8.74 3.85 5.88
CA VAL A 56 9.48 4.90 6.61
C VAL A 56 10.93 4.50 6.90
N SER A 57 11.20 3.20 7.14
CA SER A 57 12.50 2.72 7.64
C SER A 57 13.34 1.95 6.62
N ALA A 58 12.73 1.30 5.62
CA ALA A 58 13.39 0.47 4.63
C ALA A 58 14.48 1.24 3.84
N ALA A 59 15.63 0.64 3.55
CA ALA A 59 16.66 1.32 2.76
C ALA A 59 16.29 1.35 1.26
N THR A 60 15.65 0.28 0.78
CA THR A 60 15.27 0.11 -0.63
C THR A 60 13.81 -0.29 -0.79
N LEU A 61 13.30 -0.20 -2.02
CA LEU A 61 11.97 -0.68 -2.37
C LEU A 61 11.82 -2.19 -2.14
N ALA A 62 12.90 -2.97 -2.37
CA ALA A 62 12.89 -4.40 -2.10
C ALA A 62 12.69 -4.70 -0.61
N ASP A 63 13.32 -3.92 0.28
CA ASP A 63 13.18 -4.09 1.73
C ASP A 63 11.76 -3.76 2.24
N VAL A 64 11.04 -2.86 1.55
CA VAL A 64 9.63 -2.58 1.87
C VAL A 64 8.77 -3.83 1.68
N PHE A 65 9.02 -4.56 0.59
CA PHE A 65 8.23 -5.69 0.14
C PHE A 65 8.83 -7.07 0.48
N ALA A 66 9.91 -7.10 1.27
CA ALA A 66 10.46 -8.32 1.85
C ALA A 66 9.43 -8.93 2.81
N ASP A 67 9.35 -10.26 2.91
CA ASP A 67 8.38 -10.92 3.79
C ASP A 67 8.66 -10.65 5.28
#